data_AF-A0A3D3ADJ3-F1
#
_entry.id   AF-A0A3D3ADJ3-F1
#
_cell.length_a   1.000
_cell.length_b   1.000
_cell.length_c   1.000
_cell.angle_alpha   90.00
_cell.angle_beta   90.00
_cell.angle_gamma   90.00
#
_symmetry.space_group_name_H-M   'P 1'
#
loop_
_entity.id
_entity.type
_entity.pdbx_description
1 polymer ?
#
loop_
_entity_poly.entity_id
_entity_poly.type
_entity_poly.pdbx_seq_one_letter_code
_entity_poly.pdbx_strand_id
1 'polypeptide(L)'
;VELKEKPSIPIGNIGKDAFGNTPSFKDKGIRKRAIIAAGRQDIEPLNIHSTDDENIRIIGASSDHTIVDVTDSKKNYKVGDILSFKMDYGCLLKAFTSDYVKKIIIDK
;
A
#
# COMPACT_ATOMS: atom_id res chain seq x y z
N VAL A 1 3.99 -9.27 3.79
CA VAL A 1 5.28 -9.59 3.15
C VAL A 1 6.44 -9.02 3.95
N GLU A 2 6.38 -7.78 4.42
CA GLU A 2 7.44 -7.20 5.24
C GLU A 2 6.86 -6.10 6.14
N LEU A 3 7.51 -5.83 7.28
CA LEU A 3 7.25 -4.68 8.13
C LEU A 3 8.56 -4.15 8.68
N LYS A 4 8.92 -2.90 8.36
CA LYS A 4 10.18 -2.28 8.82
C LYS A 4 10.02 -0.79 9.11
N GLU A 5 10.86 -0.29 10.01
CA GLU A 5 11.06 1.14 10.20
C GLU A 5 12.01 1.68 9.13
N LYS A 6 11.61 2.77 8.48
CA LYS A 6 12.38 3.46 7.44
C LYS A 6 12.23 4.96 7.60
N PRO A 7 13.27 5.76 7.28
CA PRO A 7 13.10 7.20 7.16
C PRO A 7 12.04 7.54 6.11
N SER A 8 11.30 8.60 6.35
CA SER A 8 10.23 9.04 5.45
C SER A 8 10.76 9.60 4.12
N ILE A 9 12.01 10.06 4.12
CA ILE A 9 12.73 10.58 2.95
C ILE A 9 13.86 9.63 2.55
N PRO A 10 14.22 9.57 1.25
CA PRO A 10 15.36 8.79 0.79
C PRO A 10 16.66 9.28 1.45
N ILE A 11 17.55 8.35 1.78
CA ILE A 11 18.91 8.67 2.20
C ILE A 11 19.74 8.82 0.92
N GLY A 12 20.23 10.02 0.62
CA GLY A 12 21.06 10.31 -0.56
C GLY A 12 20.44 11.34 -1.51
N ASN A 13 21.05 11.49 -2.69
CA ASN A 13 20.58 12.44 -3.69
C ASN A 13 19.31 11.92 -4.38
N ILE A 14 18.28 12.77 -4.49
CA ILE A 14 17.02 12.43 -5.18
C ILE A 14 17.24 12.49 -6.69
N GLY A 15 17.17 11.33 -7.35
CA GLY A 15 17.17 11.22 -8.81
C GLY A 15 15.79 11.41 -9.43
N LYS A 16 15.71 11.31 -10.75
CA LYS A 16 14.43 11.29 -11.48
C LYS A 16 13.75 9.92 -11.34
N ASP A 17 12.42 9.91 -11.32
CA ASP A 17 11.62 8.69 -11.43
C ASP A 17 11.65 8.11 -12.86
N ALA A 18 10.99 6.97 -13.07
CA ALA A 18 10.92 6.28 -14.36
C ALA A 18 10.24 7.10 -15.48
N PHE A 19 9.60 8.22 -15.14
CA PHE A 19 8.91 9.12 -16.05
C PHE A 19 9.60 10.49 -16.17
N GLY A 20 10.79 10.64 -15.57
CA GLY A 20 11.61 11.84 -15.66
C GLY A 20 11.28 12.94 -14.65
N ASN A 21 10.38 12.70 -13.68
CA ASN A 21 10.02 13.68 -12.66
C ASN A 21 10.97 13.60 -11.46
N THR A 22 11.26 14.73 -10.82
CA THR A 22 11.97 14.76 -9.54
C THR A 22 10.97 14.75 -8.39
N PRO A 23 10.84 13.66 -7.62
CA PRO A 23 9.88 13.61 -6.53
C PRO A 23 10.31 14.51 -5.36
N SER A 24 9.35 15.24 -4.78
CA SER A 24 9.55 15.99 -3.53
C SER A 24 8.86 15.26 -2.38
N PHE A 25 9.54 15.17 -1.24
CA PHE A 25 9.03 14.49 -0.05
C PHE A 25 9.05 15.44 1.15
N LYS A 26 7.97 15.44 1.92
CA LYS A 26 7.94 16.10 3.23
C LYS A 26 8.46 15.12 4.27
N ASP A 27 9.48 15.52 5.02
CA ASP A 27 10.01 14.70 6.11
C ASP A 27 8.99 14.58 7.25
N LYS A 28 8.77 13.35 7.67
CA LYS A 28 7.88 12.89 8.75
C LYS A 28 8.64 12.01 9.76
N GLY A 29 9.98 12.00 9.74
CA GLY A 29 10.82 11.20 10.60
C GLY A 29 10.83 9.71 10.25
N ILE A 30 11.04 8.86 11.25
CA ILE A 30 11.00 7.40 11.11
C ILE A 30 9.55 6.94 11.00
N ARG A 31 9.27 6.11 10.00
CA ARG A 31 7.93 5.57 9.70
C ARG A 31 7.96 4.05 9.65
N LYS A 32 6.92 3.42 10.19
CA LYS A 32 6.68 1.98 10.09
C LYS A 32 5.99 1.67 8.77
N ARG A 33 6.74 1.06 7.83
CA ARG A 33 6.28 0.72 6.48
C ARG A 33 5.97 -0.77 6.40
N ALA A 34 4.74 -1.10 6.01
CA ALA A 34 4.32 -2.44 5.65
C ALA A 34 4.37 -2.63 4.13
N ILE A 35 4.71 -3.85 3.71
CA ILE A 35 4.61 -4.30 2.32
C ILE A 35 3.55 -5.40 2.24
N ILE A 36 2.53 -5.16 1.42
CA ILE A 36 1.45 -6.11 1.12
C ILE A 36 1.65 -6.75 -0.26
N ALA A 37 1.31 -8.03 -0.38
CA ALA A 37 1.43 -8.84 -1.60
C ALA A 37 0.26 -8.58 -2.56
N ALA A 38 0.09 -7.31 -2.95
CA ALA A 38 -0.85 -6.90 -3.96
C ALA A 38 -0.32 -5.60 -4.56
N GLY A 39 -0.09 -5.58 -5.87
CA GLY A 39 0.44 -4.42 -6.57
C GLY A 39 -0.45 -3.96 -7.71
N ARG A 40 0.11 -3.14 -8.60
CA ARG A 40 -0.62 -2.60 -9.76
C ARG A 40 -1.07 -3.66 -10.77
N GLN A 41 -0.58 -4.89 -10.72
CA GLN A 41 -1.10 -5.98 -11.54
C GLN A 41 -2.43 -6.50 -10.99
N ASP A 42 -2.63 -6.44 -9.68
CA ASP A 42 -3.77 -7.05 -9.00
C ASP A 42 -4.89 -6.05 -8.73
N ILE A 43 -4.50 -4.83 -8.33
CA ILE A 43 -5.40 -3.81 -7.79
C ILE A 43 -5.04 -2.42 -8.33
N GLU A 44 -5.84 -1.43 -7.97
CA GLU A 44 -5.46 -0.03 -8.09
C GLU A 44 -5.12 0.53 -6.69
N PRO A 45 -3.83 0.56 -6.28
CA PRO A 45 -3.44 0.85 -4.90
C PRO A 45 -3.85 2.22 -4.38
N LEU A 46 -4.03 3.23 -5.25
CA LEU A 46 -4.47 4.56 -4.82
C LEU A 46 -5.98 4.64 -4.56
N ASN A 47 -6.71 3.60 -4.95
CA ASN A 47 -8.17 3.54 -4.92
C ASN A 47 -8.69 2.56 -3.85
N ILE A 48 -7.85 2.23 -2.87
CA ILE A 48 -8.23 1.46 -1.69
C ILE A 48 -8.06 2.28 -0.42
N HIS A 49 -8.94 2.04 0.54
CA HIS A 49 -8.99 2.72 1.83
C HIS A 49 -9.06 1.69 2.94
N SER A 50 -8.18 1.83 3.94
CA SER A 50 -8.13 0.93 5.09
C SER A 50 -9.47 0.91 5.84
N THR A 51 -9.96 -0.28 6.17
CA THR A 51 -11.12 -0.46 7.06
C THR A 51 -10.73 -0.72 8.50
N ASP A 52 -9.48 -1.07 8.76
CA ASP A 52 -8.99 -1.39 10.10
C ASP A 52 -8.72 -0.11 10.90
N ASP A 53 -8.22 0.93 10.24
CA ASP A 53 -7.85 2.22 10.84
C ASP A 53 -7.69 3.31 9.76
N GLU A 54 -8.26 4.49 10.01
CA GLU A 54 -8.19 5.67 9.13
C GLU A 54 -6.79 6.29 9.03
N ASN A 55 -5.92 6.01 10.00
CA ASN A 55 -4.56 6.54 10.04
C ASN A 55 -3.58 5.78 9.13
N ILE A 56 -4.04 4.66 8.56
CA ILE A 56 -3.26 3.85 7.62
C ILE A 56 -3.29 4.50 6.24
N ARG A 57 -2.12 4.76 5.68
CA ARG A 57 -1.99 5.47 4.40
C ARG A 57 -1.23 4.65 3.37
N ILE A 58 -1.70 4.68 2.13
CA ILE A 58 -0.96 4.13 0.99
C ILE A 58 0.01 5.17 0.47
N ILE A 59 1.25 4.74 0.26
CA ILE A 59 2.38 5.62 -0.06
C ILE A 59 2.85 5.40 -1.48
N GLY A 60 2.67 4.20 -2.00
CA GLY A 60 3.06 3.84 -3.35
C GLY A 60 2.92 2.34 -3.56
N ALA A 61 3.24 1.91 -4.77
CA ALA A 61 3.19 0.51 -5.15
C ALA A 61 4.19 0.22 -6.29
N SER A 62 4.52 -1.05 -6.46
CA SER A 62 5.16 -1.65 -7.64
C SER A 62 4.11 -2.44 -8.44
N SER A 63 4.57 -3.31 -9.35
CA SER A 63 3.71 -4.25 -10.08
C SER A 63 3.02 -5.25 -9.15
N ASP A 64 3.72 -5.73 -8.13
CA ASP A 64 3.35 -6.88 -7.29
C ASP A 64 3.19 -6.55 -5.79
N HIS A 65 3.57 -5.34 -5.38
CA HIS A 65 3.52 -4.92 -3.98
C HIS A 65 2.94 -3.52 -3.80
N THR A 66 2.30 -3.31 -2.65
CA THR A 66 1.87 -1.98 -2.20
C THR A 66 2.54 -1.64 -0.89
N ILE A 67 3.02 -0.40 -0.78
CA ILE A 67 3.67 0.15 0.39
C ILE A 67 2.65 0.93 1.20
N VAL A 68 2.50 0.53 2.46
CA VAL A 68 1.54 1.10 3.40
C VAL A 68 2.29 1.68 4.60
N ASP A 69 1.93 2.89 5.00
CA ASP A 69 2.36 3.52 6.25
C ASP A 69 1.38 3.17 7.36
N VAL A 70 1.87 2.44 8.36
CA VAL A 70 1.08 2.02 9.52
C VAL A 70 1.57 2.67 10.82
N THR A 71 2.43 3.70 10.72
CA THR A 71 3.08 4.33 11.88
C THR A 71 2.08 4.89 12.88
N ASP A 72 1.05 5.56 12.36
CA ASP A 72 0.07 6.28 13.18
C ASP A 72 -1.15 5.39 13.49
N SER A 73 -1.09 4.10 13.16
CA SER A 73 -2.20 3.20 13.44
C SER A 73 -2.30 2.89 14.94
N LYS A 74 -3.53 2.85 15.45
CA LYS A 74 -3.88 2.37 16.79
C LYS A 74 -3.55 0.88 16.98
N LYS A 75 -3.45 0.12 15.89
CA LYS A 75 -3.11 -1.31 15.90
C LYS A 75 -1.62 -1.50 15.67
N ASN A 76 -0.98 -2.32 16.52
CA ASN A 76 0.43 -2.65 16.36
C ASN A 76 0.59 -3.89 15.46
N TYR A 77 0.72 -3.66 14.15
CA TYR A 77 0.92 -4.73 13.17
C TYR A 77 2.26 -5.46 13.33
N LYS A 78 2.25 -6.74 12.93
CA LYS A 78 3.40 -7.64 12.78
C LYS A 78 3.39 -8.28 11.39
N VAL A 79 4.53 -8.84 10.99
CA VAL A 79 4.61 -9.60 9.74
C VAL A 79 3.66 -10.80 9.82
N GLY A 80 2.82 -10.97 8.80
CA GLY A 80 1.79 -12.01 8.75
C GLY A 80 0.39 -11.52 9.09
N ASP A 81 0.26 -10.34 9.70
CA ASP A 81 -1.05 -9.75 9.97
C ASP A 81 -1.76 -9.37 8.66
N ILE A 82 -3.09 -9.45 8.70
CA ILE A 82 -3.98 -9.03 7.61
C ILE A 82 -4.33 -7.56 7.79
N LEU A 83 -4.28 -6.83 6.68
CA LEU A 83 -4.80 -5.48 6.52
C LEU A 83 -6.04 -5.56 5.63
N SER A 84 -7.14 -4.99 6.10
CA SER A 84 -8.39 -4.97 5.34
C SER A 84 -8.62 -3.60 4.69
N PHE A 85 -9.09 -3.63 3.44
CA PHE A 85 -9.36 -2.42 2.68
C PHE A 85 -10.73 -2.50 2.00
N LYS A 86 -11.40 -1.35 1.93
CA LYS A 86 -12.44 -1.10 0.94
C LYS A 86 -11.78 -0.60 -0.33
N MET A 87 -12.40 -0.90 -1.45
CA MET A 87 -11.95 -0.49 -2.77
C MET A 87 -13.07 0.26 -3.47
N ASP A 88 -12.70 1.23 -4.30
CA ASP A 88 -13.66 1.84 -5.21
C ASP A 88 -14.02 0.90 -6.37
N TYR A 89 -14.90 1.35 -7.26
CA TYR A 89 -15.33 0.54 -8.39
C TYR A 89 -14.19 0.19 -9.37
N GLY A 90 -13.27 1.12 -9.64
CA GLY A 90 -12.16 0.90 -10.57
C GLY A 90 -11.19 -0.17 -10.05
N CYS A 91 -10.83 -0.08 -8.77
CA CYS A 91 -10.02 -1.09 -8.12
C CYS A 91 -10.78 -2.42 -8.01
N LEU A 92 -12.08 -2.41 -7.72
CA LEU A 92 -12.90 -3.62 -7.67
C LEU A 92 -12.90 -4.34 -9.01
N LEU A 93 -13.17 -3.63 -10.11
CA LEU A 93 -13.19 -4.20 -11.46
C LEU A 93 -11.85 -4.86 -11.78
N LYS A 94 -10.74 -4.18 -11.48
CA LYS A 94 -9.38 -4.69 -11.69
C LYS A 94 -9.06 -5.93 -10.84
N ALA A 95 -9.43 -5.90 -9.56
CA ALA A 95 -9.28 -7.05 -8.67
C ALA A 95 -10.11 -8.25 -9.13
N PHE A 96 -11.31 -8.00 -9.67
CA PHE A 96 -12.18 -9.06 -10.18
C PHE A 96 -11.66 -9.69 -11.47
N THR A 97 -10.94 -8.94 -12.30
CA THR A 97 -10.35 -9.44 -13.56
C THR A 97 -8.94 -9.99 -13.40
N SER A 98 -8.26 -9.78 -12.27
CA SER A 98 -6.94 -10.37 -12.02
C SER A 98 -7.03 -11.83 -11.59
N ASP A 99 -6.39 -12.75 -12.30
CA ASP A 99 -6.33 -14.19 -11.94
C ASP A 99 -5.60 -14.46 -10.62
N TYR A 100 -4.78 -13.51 -10.13
CA TYR A 100 -4.01 -13.64 -8.91
C TYR A 100 -4.79 -13.26 -7.65
N VAL A 101 -5.97 -12.66 -7.80
CA VAL A 101 -6.85 -12.30 -6.69
C VAL A 101 -7.88 -13.41 -6.46
N LYS A 102 -7.90 -13.98 -5.26
CA LYS A 102 -8.92 -14.93 -4.84
C LYS A 102 -10.25 -14.20 -4.60
N LYS A 103 -11.32 -14.64 -5.25
CA LYS A 103 -12.69 -14.14 -5.05
C LYS A 103 -13.45 -15.10 -4.14
N ILE A 104 -14.09 -14.56 -3.12
CA ILE A 104 -15.01 -15.30 -2.24
C ILE A 104 -16.37 -14.66 -2.42
N ILE A 105 -17.28 -15.38 -3.09
CA ILE A 105 -18.66 -14.95 -3.29
C ILE A 105 -19.47 -15.52 -2.13
N ILE A 106 -20.21 -14.66 -1.43
CA ILE A 106 -21.08 -15.04 -0.32
C ILE A 106 -22.51 -14.98 -0.86
N ASP A 107 -23.13 -16.14 -1.02
CA ASP A 107 -24.54 -16.23 -1.37
C ASP A 107 -25.41 -15.74 -0.21
N LYS A 108 -26.54 -15.12 -0.54
CA LYS A 108 -27.50 -14.58 0.45
C LYS A 108 -28.38 -15.66 1.04
#